data_AF-A0A0F3LLM7-F1
#
_entry.id   AF-A0A0F3LLM7-F1
#
_cell.length_a   1.000
_cell.length_b   1.000
_cell.length_c   1.000
_cell.angle_alpha   90.00
_cell.angle_beta   90.00
_cell.angle_gamma   90.00
#
_symmetry.space_group_name_H-M   'P 1'
#
loop_
_entity.id
_entity.type
_entity.pdbx_description
1 polymer ?
#
loop_
_entity_poly.entity_id
_entity_poly.type
_entity_poly.pdbx_seq_one_letter_code
_entity_poly.pdbx_strand_id
1 'polypeptide(L)'
;MACAGLTACASVEVGGEPMALSPVMAEQARIGSVTTTTGWLDAEDDFADTFNDEVLNEMGLCAGGRHRLNLSIHVEALSRAPRLAILAGDRAEHRMRATAELRDPAQGGQVVGRYPLVVTVDAGAGVLDALMDRQAVTSHAFAQALCDAAFVAPTRVAEAGAPG
;
A
#
# COMPACT_ATOMS: atom_id res chain seq x y z
N MET A 1 5.47 46.51 -14.73
CA MET A 1 5.40 46.00 -13.34
C MET A 1 3.98 45.43 -13.18
N ALA A 2 3.70 44.13 -13.07
CA ALA A 2 4.47 42.94 -12.77
C ALA A 2 3.80 41.72 -13.44
N CYS A 3 4.57 40.73 -13.90
CA CYS A 3 4.09 39.37 -14.15
C CYS A 3 4.79 38.46 -13.14
N ALA A 4 4.09 38.10 -12.08
CA ALA A 4 4.50 37.07 -11.14
C ALA A 4 3.41 35.99 -11.16
N GLY A 5 3.79 34.78 -11.58
CA GLY A 5 2.89 33.65 -11.67
C GLY A 5 3.65 32.43 -12.17
N LEU A 6 4.67 32.00 -11.42
CA LEU A 6 5.24 30.68 -11.58
C LEU A 6 4.17 29.67 -11.13
N THR A 7 3.30 29.25 -12.05
CA THR A 7 2.53 28.03 -11.87
C THR A 7 3.49 26.86 -11.99
N ALA A 8 4.07 26.43 -10.86
CA ALA A 8 4.73 25.15 -10.78
C ALA A 8 3.65 24.08 -10.87
N CYS A 9 3.42 23.56 -12.08
CA CYS A 9 2.73 22.29 -12.25
C CYS A 9 3.64 21.23 -11.62
N ALA A 10 3.37 20.86 -10.37
CA ALA A 10 3.95 19.67 -9.78
C ALA A 10 3.38 18.49 -10.57
N SER A 11 4.23 17.85 -11.38
CA SER A 11 3.89 16.62 -12.07
C SER A 11 3.54 15.59 -11.01
N VAL A 12 2.28 15.21 -10.92
CA VAL A 12 1.88 14.04 -10.15
C VAL A 12 2.40 12.84 -10.95
N GLU A 13 3.60 12.35 -10.63
CA GLU A 13 4.05 11.04 -11.12
C GLU A 13 3.21 9.97 -10.42
N VAL A 14 2.00 9.76 -10.94
CA VAL A 14 1.11 8.68 -10.53
C VAL A 14 1.70 7.37 -11.05
N GLY A 15 2.57 6.78 -10.24
CA GLY A 15 3.07 5.41 -10.42
C GLY A 15 4.10 5.26 -11.55
N GLY A 16 5.39 5.51 -11.23
CA GLY A 16 6.52 5.11 -12.06
C GLY A 16 6.67 3.58 -12.20
N GLU A 17 7.74 3.13 -12.87
CA GLU A 17 8.02 1.70 -13.10
C GLU A 17 8.27 0.96 -11.77
N PRO A 18 7.78 -0.30 -11.62
CA PRO A 18 8.04 -1.12 -10.44
C PRO A 18 9.53 -1.11 -10.06
N MET A 19 9.80 -0.93 -8.78
CA MET A 19 11.16 -0.84 -8.24
C MET A 19 11.22 -1.65 -6.96
N ALA A 20 11.93 -2.77 -6.98
CA ALA A 20 12.15 -3.54 -5.76
C ALA A 20 13.15 -2.82 -4.85
N LEU A 21 12.96 -2.94 -3.54
CA LEU A 21 13.98 -2.61 -2.56
C LEU A 21 15.22 -3.48 -2.80
N SER A 22 16.41 -2.90 -2.57
CA SER A 22 17.61 -3.72 -2.45
C SER A 22 17.46 -4.68 -1.25
N PRO A 23 18.00 -5.90 -1.30
CA PRO A 23 17.88 -6.86 -0.19
C PRO A 23 18.44 -6.32 1.13
N VAL A 24 19.59 -5.63 1.09
CA VAL A 24 20.21 -4.99 2.26
C VAL A 24 19.27 -3.95 2.89
N MET A 25 18.58 -3.17 2.06
CA MET A 25 17.59 -2.20 2.56
C MET A 25 16.35 -2.90 3.10
N ALA A 26 15.87 -3.97 2.45
CA ALA A 26 14.71 -4.74 2.89
C ALA A 26 14.91 -5.33 4.30
N GLU A 27 16.11 -5.86 4.61
CA GLU A 27 16.45 -6.38 5.94
C GLU A 27 16.49 -5.30 7.03
N GLN A 28 16.89 -4.09 6.66
CA GLN A 28 17.13 -3.01 7.61
C GLN A 28 15.96 -2.06 7.73
N ALA A 29 14.99 -2.12 6.82
CA ALA A 29 13.87 -1.20 6.77
C ALA A 29 12.90 -1.41 7.93
N ARG A 30 12.36 -0.29 8.40
CA ARG A 30 11.15 -0.19 9.21
C ARG A 30 10.26 0.90 8.66
N ILE A 31 8.95 0.71 8.73
CA ILE A 31 8.00 1.74 8.33
C ILE A 31 7.78 2.70 9.50
N GLY A 32 8.05 3.99 9.28
CA GLY A 32 7.92 5.03 10.29
C GLY A 32 6.63 5.83 10.20
N SER A 33 6.05 5.91 9.00
CA SER A 33 4.77 6.57 8.75
C SER A 33 4.14 6.01 7.48
N VAL A 34 2.81 6.06 7.42
CA VAL A 34 2.03 5.75 6.22
C VAL A 34 1.25 6.99 5.83
N THR A 35 1.21 7.29 4.54
CA THR A 35 0.38 8.37 3.99
C THR A 35 -0.33 7.85 2.77
N THR A 36 -1.66 7.90 2.78
CA THR A 36 -2.48 7.49 1.64
C THR A 36 -3.01 8.71 0.90
N THR A 37 -2.94 8.66 -0.42
CA THR A 37 -3.56 9.63 -1.33
C THR A 37 -4.51 8.89 -2.25
N THR A 38 -5.67 9.47 -2.50
CA THR A 38 -6.67 8.93 -3.40
C THR A 38 -6.88 9.94 -4.54
N GLY A 39 -6.88 9.49 -5.79
CA GLY A 39 -7.03 10.39 -6.93
C GLY A 39 -8.44 10.96 -7.14
N TRP A 40 -9.45 10.34 -6.52
CA TRP A 40 -10.87 10.51 -6.89
C TRP A 40 -11.86 10.36 -5.72
N LEU A 41 -11.35 10.11 -4.52
CA LEU A 41 -12.20 9.85 -3.37
C LEU A 41 -12.17 11.09 -2.48
N ASP A 42 -13.28 11.83 -2.45
CA ASP A 42 -13.81 12.41 -1.21
C ASP A 42 -14.11 11.26 -0.21
N ALA A 43 -13.16 10.34 -0.01
CA ALA A 43 -13.20 9.40 1.09
C ALA A 43 -12.83 10.25 2.28
N GLU A 44 -13.85 10.49 3.09
CA GLU A 44 -13.80 10.99 4.46
C GLU A 44 -12.42 10.68 5.08
N ASP A 45 -11.72 11.70 5.58
CA ASP A 45 -10.38 11.59 6.20
C ASP A 45 -10.27 10.35 7.11
N ASP A 46 -11.37 9.99 7.78
CA ASP A 46 -11.57 8.80 8.60
C ASP A 46 -11.17 7.45 7.93
N PHE A 47 -11.39 7.27 6.63
CA PHE A 47 -10.96 6.06 5.91
C PHE A 47 -9.45 6.00 5.77
N ALA A 48 -8.83 7.11 5.36
CA ALA A 48 -7.39 7.16 5.15
C ALA A 48 -6.66 6.91 6.47
N ASP A 49 -7.15 7.50 7.57
CA ASP A 49 -6.57 7.33 8.90
C ASP A 49 -6.64 5.86 9.36
N THR A 50 -7.83 5.25 9.32
CA THR A 50 -8.00 3.84 9.71
C THR A 50 -7.16 2.90 8.84
N PHE A 51 -7.12 3.15 7.52
CA PHE A 51 -6.31 2.38 6.58
C PHE A 51 -4.82 2.53 6.86
N ASN A 52 -4.34 3.75 7.11
CA ASN A 52 -2.95 4.03 7.42
C ASN A 52 -2.51 3.34 8.71
N ASP A 53 -3.35 3.39 9.76
CA ASP A 53 -3.07 2.76 11.05
C ASP A 53 -2.97 1.24 10.93
N GLU A 54 -3.91 0.60 10.23
CA GLU A 54 -3.91 -0.84 10.03
C GLU A 54 -2.67 -1.27 9.21
N VAL A 55 -2.37 -0.57 8.12
CA VAL A 55 -1.19 -0.86 7.32
C VAL A 55 0.09 -0.65 8.13
N LEU A 56 0.19 0.42 8.93
CA LEU A 56 1.36 0.66 9.78
C LEU A 56 1.56 -0.45 10.81
N ASN A 57 0.47 -0.90 11.44
CA ASN A 57 0.50 -2.00 12.40
C ASN A 57 1.00 -3.30 11.77
N GLU A 58 0.46 -3.67 10.60
CA GLU A 58 0.85 -4.86 9.85
C GLU A 58 2.29 -4.78 9.33
N MET A 59 2.73 -3.61 8.84
CA MET A 59 4.12 -3.40 8.44
C MET A 59 5.10 -3.62 9.60
N GLY A 60 4.69 -3.34 10.84
CA GLY A 60 5.47 -3.63 12.03
C GLY A 60 5.84 -5.11 12.20
N LEU A 61 5.07 -6.02 11.61
CA LEU A 61 5.32 -7.47 11.67
C LEU A 61 6.40 -7.94 10.68
N CYS A 62 6.57 -7.25 9.55
CA CYS A 62 7.46 -7.67 8.47
C CYS A 62 8.65 -6.72 8.22
N ALA A 63 8.60 -5.48 8.72
CA ALA A 63 9.63 -4.46 8.58
C ALA A 63 10.15 -4.03 9.96
N GLY A 64 10.79 -4.98 10.67
CA GLY A 64 11.30 -4.78 12.03
C GLY A 64 12.69 -4.15 12.15
N GLY A 65 13.22 -3.60 11.05
CA GLY A 65 14.59 -3.10 10.99
C GLY A 65 14.82 -1.79 11.75
N ARG A 66 15.99 -1.17 11.52
CA ARG A 66 16.41 0.07 12.20
C ARG A 66 16.33 1.31 11.31
N HIS A 67 16.40 1.14 10.00
CA HIS A 67 16.37 2.20 9.01
C HIS A 67 14.94 2.62 8.71
N ARG A 68 14.57 3.86 9.06
CA ARG A 68 13.19 4.33 8.91
C ARG A 68 12.90 4.71 7.46
N LEU A 69 11.86 4.14 6.88
CA LEU A 69 11.27 4.53 5.60
C LEU A 69 9.86 5.08 5.83
N ASN A 70 9.43 5.98 4.94
CA ASN A 70 8.07 6.47 4.88
C ASN A 70 7.33 5.75 3.74
N LEU A 71 6.13 5.25 4.00
CA LEU A 71 5.29 4.60 3.02
C LEU A 71 4.27 5.59 2.47
N SER A 72 4.29 5.82 1.16
CA SER A 72 3.28 6.60 0.45
C SER A 72 2.44 5.66 -0.41
N ILE A 73 1.13 5.63 -0.18
CA ILE A 73 0.20 4.77 -0.91
C ILE A 73 -0.67 5.66 -1.78
N HIS A 74 -0.68 5.39 -3.07
CA HIS A 74 -1.57 6.05 -4.01
C HIS A 74 -2.63 5.07 -4.47
N VAL A 75 -3.88 5.28 -4.07
CA VAL A 75 -4.99 4.41 -4.47
C VAL A 75 -5.52 4.90 -5.81
N GLU A 76 -5.29 4.13 -6.88
CA GLU A 76 -5.79 4.48 -8.22
C GLU A 76 -7.25 4.07 -8.42
N ALA A 77 -7.67 2.93 -7.86
CA ALA A 77 -9.03 2.44 -8.03
C ALA A 77 -9.48 1.55 -6.87
N LEU A 78 -10.71 1.77 -6.42
CA LEU A 78 -11.42 0.89 -5.49
C LEU A 78 -12.73 0.45 -6.13
N SER A 79 -12.84 -0.84 -6.45
CA SER A 79 -14.07 -1.47 -6.93
C SER A 79 -14.69 -2.30 -5.81
N ARG A 80 -15.95 -2.01 -5.50
CA ARG A 80 -16.70 -2.74 -4.48
C ARG A 80 -17.72 -3.65 -5.17
N ALA A 81 -17.88 -4.86 -4.64
CA ALA A 81 -18.94 -5.74 -5.08
C ALA A 81 -20.31 -5.04 -4.98
N PRO A 82 -21.16 -5.13 -6.03
CA PRO A 82 -22.50 -4.58 -5.97
C PRO A 82 -23.36 -5.38 -4.99
N ARG A 83 -24.14 -4.68 -4.16
CA ARG A 83 -24.99 -5.28 -3.12
C ARG A 83 -25.95 -6.35 -3.65
N LEU A 84 -26.41 -6.20 -4.90
CA LEU A 84 -27.27 -7.18 -5.57
C LEU A 84 -26.56 -8.50 -5.88
N ALA A 85 -25.28 -8.49 -6.24
CA ALA A 85 -24.51 -9.72 -6.48
C ALA A 85 -24.30 -10.51 -5.18
N ILE A 86 -24.04 -9.82 -4.08
CA ILE A 86 -23.93 -10.43 -2.74
C ILE A 86 -25.26 -11.10 -2.34
N LEU A 87 -26.40 -10.42 -2.55
CA LEU A 87 -27.73 -10.94 -2.23
C LEU A 87 -28.18 -12.09 -3.15
N ALA A 88 -27.66 -12.16 -4.38
CA ALA A 88 -27.91 -13.24 -5.32
C ALA A 88 -27.12 -14.53 -5.00
N GLY A 89 -26.18 -14.47 -4.04
CA GLY A 89 -25.28 -15.58 -3.73
C GLY A 89 -24.15 -15.76 -4.75
N ASP A 90 -23.90 -14.76 -5.59
CA ASP A 90 -22.77 -14.76 -6.51
C ASP A 90 -21.47 -14.50 -5.75
N ARG A 91 -20.34 -15.04 -6.26
CA ARG A 91 -19.01 -14.66 -5.76
C ARG A 91 -18.78 -13.18 -6.03
N ALA A 92 -18.98 -12.39 -5.00
CA ALA A 92 -18.80 -10.97 -4.98
C ALA A 92 -17.38 -10.65 -4.50
N GLU A 93 -16.65 -9.77 -5.21
CA GLU A 93 -15.26 -9.42 -4.89
C GLU A 93 -15.12 -7.91 -4.64
N HIS A 94 -14.30 -7.55 -3.65
CA HIS A 94 -13.73 -6.22 -3.50
C HIS A 94 -12.36 -6.21 -4.16
N ARG A 95 -12.09 -5.22 -5.00
CA ARG A 95 -10.80 -5.06 -5.67
C ARG A 95 -10.23 -3.67 -5.43
N MET A 96 -9.00 -3.61 -4.96
CA MET A 96 -8.25 -2.36 -4.81
C MET A 96 -6.99 -2.41 -5.66
N ARG A 97 -6.75 -1.33 -6.41
CA ARG A 97 -5.49 -1.06 -7.11
C ARG A 97 -4.86 0.15 -6.45
N ALA A 98 -3.62 -0.03 -6.00
CA ALA A 98 -2.83 1.01 -5.36
C ALA A 98 -1.35 0.86 -5.71
N THR A 99 -0.62 1.96 -5.82
CA THR A 99 0.84 2.00 -5.86
C THR A 99 1.41 2.38 -4.50
N ALA A 100 2.20 1.50 -3.91
CA ALA A 100 2.97 1.77 -2.70
C ALA A 100 4.40 2.20 -3.04
N GLU A 101 4.83 3.34 -2.51
CA GLU A 101 6.20 3.84 -2.62
C GLU A 101 6.86 3.87 -1.24
N LEU A 102 8.06 3.31 -1.14
CA LEU A 102 8.92 3.45 0.03
C LEU A 102 9.90 4.58 -0.22
N ARG A 103 9.90 5.55 0.69
CA ARG A 103 10.71 6.77 0.60
C ARG A 103 11.69 6.84 1.75
N ASP A 104 12.94 7.13 1.43
CA ASP A 104 13.99 7.30 2.43
C ASP A 104 14.10 8.77 2.87
N PRO A 105 13.64 9.13 4.09
CA PRO A 105 13.77 10.49 4.59
C PRO A 105 15.23 10.90 4.82
N ALA A 106 16.15 9.96 5.07
CA ALA A 106 17.58 10.27 5.22
C ALA A 106 18.24 10.70 3.89
N GLN A 107 17.63 10.30 2.76
CA GLN A 107 18.07 10.67 1.40
C GLN A 107 17.15 11.73 0.78
N GLY A 108 16.55 12.60 1.60
CA GLY A 108 15.72 13.70 1.11
C GLY A 108 14.36 13.27 0.53
N GLY A 109 13.85 12.09 0.92
CA GLY A 109 12.55 11.58 0.46
C GLY A 109 12.62 10.82 -0.86
N GLN A 110 13.81 10.36 -1.26
CA GLN A 110 14.02 9.55 -2.45
C GLN A 110 13.19 8.26 -2.41
N VAL A 111 12.55 7.91 -3.52
CA VAL A 111 11.87 6.61 -3.68
C VAL A 111 12.93 5.52 -3.82
N VAL A 112 12.91 4.57 -2.88
CA VAL A 112 13.82 3.42 -2.82
C VAL A 112 13.11 2.10 -3.13
N GLY A 113 11.77 2.12 -3.23
CA GLY A 113 10.95 1.01 -3.69
C GLY A 113 9.58 1.48 -4.16
N ARG A 114 9.02 0.79 -5.16
CA ARG A 114 7.72 1.09 -5.77
C ARG A 114 7.03 -0.21 -6.17
N TYR A 115 5.82 -0.40 -5.66
CA TYR A 115 5.05 -1.63 -5.77
C TYR A 115 3.62 -1.31 -6.23
N PRO A 116 3.32 -1.44 -7.53
CA PRO A 116 1.94 -1.45 -7.98
C PRO A 116 1.28 -2.77 -7.57
N LEU A 117 0.26 -2.68 -6.72
CA LEU A 117 -0.44 -3.81 -6.14
C LEU A 117 -1.91 -3.80 -6.58
N VAL A 118 -2.43 -4.99 -6.84
CA VAL A 118 -3.86 -5.23 -7.04
C VAL A 118 -4.28 -6.32 -6.06
N VAL A 119 -5.08 -5.95 -5.06
CA VAL A 119 -5.64 -6.90 -4.11
C VAL A 119 -7.10 -7.15 -4.44
N THR A 120 -7.49 -8.42 -4.41
CA THR A 120 -8.88 -8.86 -4.55
C THR A 120 -9.23 -9.68 -3.34
N VAL A 121 -10.29 -9.31 -2.65
CA VAL A 121 -10.78 -9.95 -1.43
C VAL A 121 -12.25 -10.30 -1.64
N ASP A 122 -12.64 -11.51 -1.25
CA ASP A 122 -14.04 -11.93 -1.35
C ASP A 122 -14.91 -11.03 -0.45
N ALA A 123 -16.04 -10.56 -0.98
CA ALA A 123 -17.03 -9.76 -0.26
C ALA A 123 -17.90 -10.59 0.70
N GLY A 124 -17.61 -11.89 0.81
CA GLY A 124 -18.33 -12.85 1.64
C GLY A 124 -19.62 -13.35 1.01
N ALA A 125 -20.05 -14.54 1.44
CA ALA A 125 -21.31 -15.16 1.05
C ALA A 125 -22.21 -15.50 2.27
N GLY A 126 -21.79 -15.11 3.49
CA GLY A 126 -22.48 -15.50 4.74
C GLY A 126 -22.70 -14.38 5.77
N VAL A 127 -23.54 -14.65 6.76
CA VAL A 127 -23.88 -13.75 7.88
C VAL A 127 -22.67 -13.37 8.74
N LEU A 128 -21.66 -14.27 8.84
CA LEU A 128 -20.41 -13.99 9.56
C LEU A 128 -19.53 -12.97 8.82
N ASP A 129 -19.51 -13.00 7.49
CA ASP A 129 -18.74 -12.05 6.68
C ASP A 129 -19.36 -10.64 6.70
N ALA A 130 -20.68 -10.56 6.91
CA ALA A 130 -21.38 -9.29 7.10
C ALA A 130 -21.02 -8.57 8.41
N LEU A 131 -20.45 -9.31 9.39
CA LEU A 131 -20.00 -8.79 10.68
C LEU A 131 -18.53 -8.37 10.69
N MET A 132 -17.73 -8.76 9.69
CA MET A 132 -16.34 -8.33 9.59
C MET A 132 -16.24 -6.92 9.00
N ASP A 133 -15.32 -6.12 9.54
CA ASP A 133 -14.99 -4.84 8.95
C ASP A 133 -14.23 -5.06 7.63
N ARG A 134 -14.90 -4.79 6.52
CA ARG A 134 -14.38 -5.00 5.16
C ARG A 134 -13.17 -4.14 4.88
N GLN A 135 -13.07 -2.97 5.53
CA GLN A 135 -11.92 -2.10 5.42
C GLN A 135 -10.71 -2.78 6.05
N ALA A 136 -10.84 -3.29 7.28
CA ALA A 136 -9.79 -4.07 7.95
C ALA A 136 -9.32 -5.26 7.09
N VAL A 137 -10.23 -6.03 6.49
CA VAL A 137 -9.88 -7.17 5.62
C VAL A 137 -9.09 -6.73 4.38
N THR A 138 -9.51 -5.64 3.73
CA THR A 138 -8.82 -5.12 2.54
C THR A 138 -7.45 -4.52 2.88
N SER A 139 -7.37 -3.77 3.99
CA SER A 139 -6.13 -3.20 4.53
C SER A 139 -5.12 -4.29 4.87
N HIS A 140 -5.55 -5.33 5.57
CA HIS A 140 -4.72 -6.48 5.92
C HIS A 140 -4.20 -7.19 4.67
N ALA A 141 -5.07 -7.51 3.71
CA ALA A 141 -4.67 -8.15 2.45
C ALA A 141 -3.66 -7.29 1.66
N PHE A 142 -3.85 -5.97 1.64
CA PHE A 142 -2.92 -5.04 1.03
C PHE A 142 -1.57 -4.99 1.75
N ALA A 143 -1.58 -4.86 3.08
CA ALA A 143 -0.37 -4.83 3.89
C ALA A 143 0.42 -6.12 3.74
N GLN A 144 -0.25 -7.28 3.76
CA GLN A 144 0.39 -8.57 3.55
C GLN A 144 1.04 -8.67 2.16
N ALA A 145 0.32 -8.28 1.10
CA ALA A 145 0.85 -8.27 -0.26
C ALA A 145 2.08 -7.36 -0.40
N LEU A 146 2.06 -6.19 0.25
CA LEU A 146 3.19 -5.28 0.30
C LEU A 146 4.37 -5.87 1.09
N CYS A 147 4.11 -6.47 2.25
CA CYS A 147 5.14 -7.14 3.05
C CYS A 147 5.89 -8.20 2.25
N ASP A 148 5.14 -9.07 1.59
CA ASP A 148 5.69 -10.16 0.79
C ASP A 148 6.54 -9.62 -0.36
N ALA A 149 6.05 -8.60 -1.07
CA ALA A 149 6.75 -8.01 -2.20
C ALA A 149 8.01 -7.22 -1.78
N ALA A 150 7.93 -6.47 -0.68
CA ALA A 150 8.95 -5.50 -0.30
C ALA A 150 10.02 -6.03 0.65
N PHE A 151 9.66 -6.96 1.53
CA PHE A 151 10.55 -7.42 2.61
C PHE A 151 10.83 -8.92 2.55
N VAL A 152 9.86 -9.75 2.17
CA VAL A 152 10.05 -11.21 2.22
C VAL A 152 10.65 -11.78 0.93
N ALA A 153 10.17 -11.37 -0.25
CA ALA A 153 10.73 -11.85 -1.50
C ALA A 153 12.22 -11.45 -1.71
N PRO A 154 12.64 -10.20 -1.44
CA PRO A 154 14.04 -9.79 -1.64
C PRO A 154 15.03 -10.48 -0.68
N THR A 155 14.62 -10.72 0.57
CA THR A 155 15.45 -11.37 1.60
C THR A 155 15.71 -12.85 1.26
N ARG A 156 14.68 -13.58 0.81
CA ARG A 156 14.85 -14.98 0.36
C ARG A 156 15.85 -15.11 -0.79
N VAL A 157 15.89 -14.14 -1.71
CA VAL A 157 16.86 -14.13 -2.82
C VAL A 157 18.29 -13.89 -2.29
N ALA A 158 18.46 -13.04 -1.28
CA ALA A 158 19.75 -12.82 -0.64
C ALA A 158 20.24 -14.06 0.11
N GLU A 159 19.37 -14.74 0.86
CA GLU A 159 19.69 -15.98 1.58
C GLU A 159 20.09 -17.11 0.62
N ALA A 160 19.40 -17.25 -0.51
CA ALA A 160 19.71 -18.26 -1.52
C ALA A 160 21.04 -18.01 -2.27
N GLY A 161 21.57 -16.78 -2.21
CA GLY A 161 22.80 -16.37 -2.88
C GLY A 161 24.06 -16.37 -2.00
N ALA A 162 23.93 -16.61 -0.69
CA ALA A 162 25.06 -16.64 0.23
C ALA A 162 25.81 -17.99 0.15
N PRO A 163 27.14 -18.01 -0.12
CA PRO A 163 27.91 -19.24 0.01
C PRO A 163 28.02 -19.59 1.50
N GLY A 164 27.54 -20.79 1.86
CA GLY A 164 27.71 -21.38 3.20
C GLY A 164 29.13 -21.82 3.51
#